data_AF-A0A1C7DD38-F1
#
_entry.id   AF-A0A1C7DD38-F1
#
_cell.length_a   1.000
_cell.length_b   1.000
_cell.length_c   1.000
_cell.angle_alpha   90.00
_cell.angle_beta   90.00
_cell.angle_gamma   90.00
#
_symmetry.space_group_name_H-M   'P 1'
#
loop_
_entity.id
_entity.type
_entity.pdbx_description
1 polymer ?
#
loop_
_entity_poly.entity_id
_entity_poly.type
_entity_poly.pdbx_seq_one_letter_code
_entity_poly.pdbx_strand_id
1 'polypeptide(L)'
;MIAYLGYLAGKSTIDETLADEKIVDQVRETLKETGAYLVKEYGLDEEEHLAYINKNMERFKNAYLNDGVTRVGRAPIRKLGADDRLIRPAT
;
A
#
# COMPACT_ATOMS: atom_id res chain seq x y z
N MET A 1 2.03 -3.63 2.40
CA MET A 1 2.60 -2.55 3.22
C MET A 1 1.63 -2.06 4.29
N ILE A 2 0.48 -1.45 3.96
CA ILE A 2 -0.48 -0.91 4.95
C ILE A 2 -0.81 -1.92 6.06
N ALA A 3 -1.18 -3.16 5.68
CA ALA A 3 -1.44 -4.23 6.64
C ALA A 3 -0.26 -4.56 7.59
N TYR A 4 0.97 -4.47 7.10
CA TYR A 4 2.17 -4.74 7.92
C TYR A 4 2.46 -3.57 8.87
N LEU A 5 2.35 -2.33 8.39
CA LEU A 5 2.49 -1.14 9.24
C LEU A 5 1.40 -1.09 10.31
N GLY A 6 0.15 -1.41 9.94
CA GLY A 6 -0.96 -1.54 10.87
C GLY A 6 -0.73 -2.60 11.93
N TYR A 7 -0.28 -3.80 11.53
CA TYR A 7 0.07 -4.86 12.48
C TYR A 7 1.19 -4.44 13.44
N LEU A 8 2.25 -3.81 12.94
CA LEU A 8 3.35 -3.31 13.78
C LEU A 8 2.91 -2.18 14.71
N ALA A 9 1.95 -1.35 14.29
CA ALA A 9 1.37 -0.27 15.07
C ALA A 9 0.23 -0.72 16.00
N GLY A 10 -0.05 -2.04 16.09
CA GLY A 10 -1.11 -2.59 16.94
C GLY A 10 -2.54 -2.27 16.48
N LYS A 11 -2.72 -1.88 15.21
CA LYS A 11 -4.03 -1.61 14.60
C LYS A 11 -4.69 -2.92 14.18
N SER A 12 -6.01 -3.02 14.32
CA SER A 12 -6.75 -4.24 14.00
C SER A 12 -7.18 -4.28 12.53
N THR A 13 -7.52 -3.12 11.96
CA THR A 13 -8.07 -3.01 10.61
C THR A 13 -7.30 -2.04 9.72
N ILE A 14 -7.50 -2.15 8.41
CA ILE A 14 -6.89 -1.27 7.41
C ILE A 14 -7.35 0.18 7.57
N ASP A 15 -8.64 0.41 7.85
CA ASP A 15 -9.17 1.76 8.05
C ASP A 15 -8.59 2.42 9.32
N GLU A 16 -8.48 1.68 10.44
CA GLU A 16 -7.77 2.14 11.65
C GLU A 16 -6.31 2.48 11.38
N THR A 17 -5.67 1.70 10.50
CA THR A 17 -4.29 1.94 10.08
C THR A 17 -4.16 3.21 9.26
N LEU A 18 -5.11 3.47 8.36
CA LEU A 18 -5.14 4.65 7.49
C LEU A 18 -5.74 5.90 8.17
N ALA A 19 -6.24 5.78 9.39
CA ALA A 19 -6.57 6.91 10.24
C ALA A 19 -5.34 7.51 10.94
N ASP A 20 -4.20 6.82 10.94
CA ASP A 20 -2.93 7.32 11.46
C ASP A 20 -2.16 8.09 10.37
N GLU A 21 -2.08 9.41 10.52
CA GLU A 21 -1.43 10.29 9.53
C GLU A 21 0.03 9.91 9.27
N LYS A 22 0.77 9.44 10.30
CA LYS A 22 2.17 9.03 10.13
C LYS A 22 2.28 7.81 9.23
N ILE A 23 1.36 6.87 9.37
CA ILE A 23 1.30 5.67 8.53
C ILE A 23 0.87 6.06 7.11
N VAL A 24 -0.10 6.95 6.96
CA VAL A 24 -0.54 7.44 5.64
C VAL A 24 0.61 8.11 4.89
N ASP A 25 1.41 8.94 5.55
CA ASP A 25 2.55 9.62 4.93
C ASP A 25 3.62 8.61 4.50
N GLN A 26 3.97 7.67 5.37
CA GLN A 26 4.91 6.60 5.02
C GLN A 26 4.44 5.75 3.83
N VAL A 27 3.14 5.44 3.79
CA VAL A 27 2.52 4.71 2.68
C VAL A 27 2.58 5.52 1.39
N ARG A 28 2.31 6.82 1.44
CA ARG A 28 2.37 7.71 0.28
C ARG A 28 3.79 7.82 -0.28
N GLU A 29 4.79 8.03 0.56
CA GLU A 29 6.18 8.12 0.10
C GLU A 29 6.63 6.81 -0.58
N THR A 30 6.32 5.66 0.02
CA THR A 30 6.65 4.37 -0.62
C THR A 30 5.90 4.16 -1.94
N LEU A 31 4.63 4.60 -2.04
CA LEU A 31 3.86 4.52 -3.28
C LEU A 31 4.38 5.46 -4.36
N LYS A 32 4.93 6.62 -3.99
CA LYS A 32 5.62 7.51 -4.94
C LYS A 32 6.90 6.88 -5.48
N GLU A 33 7.75 6.35 -4.59
CA GLU A 33 9.01 5.69 -4.98
C GLU A 33 8.75 4.50 -5.92
N THR A 34 7.86 3.61 -5.51
CA THR A 34 7.49 2.43 -6.32
C THR A 34 6.71 2.81 -7.58
N GLY A 35 5.89 3.86 -7.53
CA GLY A 35 5.14 4.38 -8.67
C GLY A 35 6.05 5.00 -9.73
N ALA A 36 7.07 5.76 -9.34
CA ALA A 36 8.05 6.33 -10.26
C ALA A 36 8.81 5.25 -11.05
N TYR A 37 9.13 4.13 -10.40
CA TYR A 37 9.69 2.97 -11.08
C TYR A 37 8.73 2.40 -12.15
N LEU A 38 7.45 2.23 -11.81
CA LEU A 38 6.44 1.71 -12.75
C LEU A 38 6.18 2.66 -13.92
N VAL A 39 6.12 3.97 -13.67
CA VAL A 39 6.01 5.02 -14.70
C VAL A 39 7.16 4.90 -15.69
N LYS A 40 8.40 4.75 -15.20
CA LYS A 40 9.59 4.64 -16.03
C LYS A 40 9.66 3.32 -16.81
N GLU A 41 9.38 2.20 -16.15
CA GLU A 41 9.53 0.85 -16.74
C GLU A 41 8.43 0.55 -17.77
N TYR A 42 7.20 1.04 -17.54
CA TYR A 42 6.04 0.72 -18.37
C TYR A 42 5.51 1.91 -19.17
N GLY A 43 6.12 3.09 -19.06
CA GLY A 43 5.69 4.31 -19.76
C GLY A 43 4.29 4.78 -19.34
N LEU A 44 3.94 4.61 -18.06
CA LEU A 44 2.64 5.06 -17.53
C LEU A 44 2.62 6.59 -17.43
N ASP A 45 1.44 7.19 -17.50
CA ASP A 45 1.28 8.59 -17.16
C ASP A 45 1.36 8.79 -15.64
N GLU A 46 2.19 9.75 -15.21
CA GLU A 46 2.46 10.00 -13.78
C GLU A 46 1.22 10.54 -13.06
N GLU A 47 0.49 11.46 -13.68
CA GLU A 47 -0.70 12.07 -13.08
C GLU A 47 -1.83 11.04 -12.94
N GLU A 48 -2.06 10.22 -13.97
CA GLU A 48 -3.03 9.12 -13.93
C GLU A 48 -2.65 8.09 -12.86
N HIS A 49 -1.36 7.75 -12.75
CA HIS A 49 -0.89 6.81 -11.76
C HIS A 49 -1.08 7.33 -10.32
N LEU A 50 -0.77 8.61 -10.08
CA LEU A 50 -1.00 9.27 -8.79
C LEU A 50 -2.49 9.37 -8.46
N ALA A 51 -3.35 9.71 -9.44
CA ALA A 51 -4.79 9.72 -9.26
C ALA A 51 -5.33 8.33 -8.90
N TYR A 52 -4.82 7.28 -9.55
CA TYR A 52 -5.17 5.90 -9.24
C TYR A 52 -4.77 5.52 -7.80
N ILE A 53 -3.57 5.88 -7.36
CA ILE A 53 -3.11 5.65 -5.98
C ILE A 53 -4.05 6.33 -4.99
N ASN A 54 -4.34 7.62 -5.18
CA ASN A 54 -5.21 8.39 -4.29
C ASN A 54 -6.62 7.81 -4.20
N LYS A 55 -7.21 7.41 -5.33
CA LYS A 55 -8.52 6.74 -5.38
C LYS A 55 -8.54 5.46 -4.56
N ASN A 56 -7.48 4.65 -4.62
CA ASN A 56 -7.40 3.41 -3.83
C ASN A 56 -7.19 3.69 -2.34
N MET A 57 -6.39 4.69 -1.98
CA MET A 57 -6.23 5.10 -0.59
C MET A 57 -7.55 5.54 0.04
N GLU A 58 -8.34 6.36 -0.66
CA GLU A 58 -9.66 6.77 -0.19
C GLU A 58 -10.63 5.58 -0.07
N ARG A 59 -10.55 4.61 -0.99
CA ARG A 59 -11.33 3.37 -0.87
C ARG A 59 -10.97 2.59 0.40
N PHE A 60 -9.70 2.51 0.75
CA PHE A 60 -9.25 1.74 1.92
C PHE A 60 -9.52 2.44 3.26
N LYS A 61 -9.73 3.77 3.27
CA LYS A 61 -10.22 4.51 4.44
C LYS A 61 -11.68 4.21 4.79
N ASN A 62 -12.41 3.53 3.90
CA ASN A 62 -13.81 3.22 4.14
C ASN A 62 -13.95 2.18 5.28
N ALA A 63 -14.39 2.63 6.45
CA ALA A 63 -14.61 1.80 7.64
C ALA A 63 -15.62 0.65 7.42
N TYR A 64 -16.52 0.76 6.43
CA TYR A 64 -17.45 -0.32 6.10
C TYR A 64 -16.77 -1.56 5.49
N LEU A 65 -15.51 -1.45 5.03
CA LEU A 65 -14.73 -2.60 4.57
C LEU A 65 -14.27 -3.48 5.73
N ASN A 66 -14.08 -2.91 6.94
CA ASN A 66 -13.64 -3.57 8.18
C ASN A 66 -12.62 -4.70 7.92
N ASP A 67 -11.58 -4.36 7.17
CA ASP A 67 -10.66 -5.36 6.65
C ASP A 67 -9.50 -5.59 7.63
N GLY A 68 -9.43 -6.76 8.24
CA GLY A 68 -8.42 -7.07 9.26
C GLY A 68 -6.99 -7.08 8.70
N VAL A 69 -6.05 -6.43 9.41
CA VAL A 69 -4.65 -6.34 8.98
C VAL A 69 -4.00 -7.72 8.81
N THR A 70 -4.37 -8.70 9.64
CA THR A 70 -3.87 -10.08 9.55
C THR A 70 -4.40 -10.80 8.31
N ARG A 71 -5.67 -10.57 7.94
CA ARG A 71 -6.28 -11.12 6.73
C ARG A 71 -5.62 -10.54 5.48
N VAL A 72 -5.46 -9.22 5.43
CA VAL A 72 -4.83 -8.53 4.29
C VAL A 72 -3.35 -8.85 4.22
N GLY A 73 -2.66 -9.00 5.35
CA GLY A 73 -1.23 -9.29 5.44
C GLY A 73 -0.82 -10.74 5.23
N ARG A 74 -1.77 -11.69 5.23
CA ARG A 74 -1.48 -13.15 5.15
C ARG A 74 -0.62 -13.56 3.95
N ALA A 75 0.08 -14.68 4.11
CA ALA A 75 1.03 -15.26 3.13
C ALA A 75 2.22 -14.35 2.77
N PRO A 76 3.04 -13.91 3.75
CA PRO A 76 4.14 -12.97 3.53
C PRO A 76 5.23 -13.52 2.60
N ILE A 77 5.60 -14.80 2.69
CA ILE A 77 6.62 -15.42 1.82
C ILE A 77 6.22 -15.35 0.34
N ARG A 78 4.93 -15.62 0.03
CA ARG A 78 4.40 -15.47 -1.33
C ARG A 78 4.41 -14.01 -1.81
N LYS A 79 4.25 -13.06 -0.89
CA LYS A 79 4.26 -11.60 -1.16
C LYS A 79 5.65 -10.98 -1.19
N LEU A 80 6.67 -11.78 -0.88
CA LEU A 80 8.09 -11.44 -1.01
C LEU A 80 8.73 -12.26 -2.14
N GLY A 81 7.93 -12.87 -3.02
CA GLY A 81 8.43 -13.48 -4.25
C GLY A 81 8.94 -12.40 -5.21
N ALA A 82 9.92 -12.74 -6.05
CA ALA A 82 10.55 -11.82 -7.00
C ALA A 82 9.54 -11.10 -7.93
N ASP A 83 8.45 -11.77 -8.28
CA ASP A 83 7.38 -11.21 -9.12
C ASP A 83 6.28 -10.45 -8.33
N ASP A 84 6.36 -10.41 -7.00
CA ASP A 84 5.34 -9.76 -6.16
C ASP A 84 5.62 -8.24 -6.02
N ARG A 85 4.53 -7.50 -5.79
CA ARG A 85 4.46 -6.04 -5.82
C ARG A 85 5.33 -5.33 -4.77
N LEU A 86 5.86 -6.05 -3.78
CA LEU A 86 6.76 -5.50 -2.75
C LEU A 86 8.25 -5.64 -3.11
N ILE A 87 8.63 -6.63 -3.92
CA ILE A 87 10.04 -6.91 -4.25
C ILE A 87 10.41 -6.36 -5.61
N ARG A 88 9.52 -6.45 -6.61
CA ARG A 88 9.78 -5.99 -7.97
C ARG A 88 10.31 -4.55 -8.08
N PRO A 89 9.85 -3.55 -7.28
CA PRO A 89 10.39 -2.19 -7.34
C PRO A 89 11.76 -2.03 -6.64
N ALA A 90 12.19 -3.01 -5.84
CA ALA A 90 13.41 -2.95 -5.03
C ALA A 90 14.61 -3.65 -5.70
N THR A 91 14.41 -4.28 -6.86
CA THR A 91 15.42 -4.93 -7.71
C THR A 91 15.48 -4.26 -9.06
#